data_AF-C5FPJ0-F1
#
_entry.id   AF-C5FPJ0-F1
#
_cell.length_a   1.000
_cell.length_b   1.000
_cell.length_c   1.000
_cell.angle_alpha   90.00
_cell.angle_beta   90.00
_cell.angle_gamma   90.00
#
_symmetry.space_group_name_H-M   'P 1'
#
loop_
_entity.id
_entity.type
_entity.pdbx_description
1 polymer ?
#
loop_
_entity_poly.entity_id
_entity_poly.type
_entity_poly.pdbx_seq_one_letter_code
_entity_poly.pdbx_strand_id
1 'polypeptide(L)'
;MHVPLPFVLLASLASAADSLFGNFAVNDVVFGLNLTFGGSHHDGVVFRGGESNYYWLIKAVAQGIKSWHTIRKYSDVVGGHLYIHFNEPKAGAVARTTTGTGSIFEFEYVGEALFRFASIDSPATNPKLVWTVANNDSDSHPDLYLTLQPDRNSRYQRFSIINYPISP
;
A
#
# COMPACT_ATOMS: atom_id res chain seq x y z
N MET A 1 20.26 -12.71 -24.19
CA MET A 1 19.80 -11.60 -23.32
C MET A 1 18.33 -11.85 -23.03
N HIS A 2 18.02 -12.53 -21.93
CA HIS A 2 16.63 -12.84 -21.56
C HIS A 2 16.09 -11.70 -20.70
N VAL A 3 15.09 -10.98 -21.22
CA VAL A 3 14.32 -10.00 -20.45
C VAL A 3 13.30 -10.80 -19.64
N PRO A 4 13.30 -10.76 -18.29
CA PRO A 4 12.23 -11.38 -17.53
C PRO A 4 10.94 -10.58 -17.76
N LEU A 5 9.91 -11.22 -18.32
CA LEU A 5 8.57 -10.65 -18.40
C LEU A 5 8.03 -10.50 -16.96
N PRO A 6 7.49 -9.32 -16.58
CA PRO A 6 6.67 -9.23 -15.37
C PRO A 6 5.38 -10.04 -15.58
N PHE A 7 5.19 -11.10 -14.79
CA PHE A 7 3.93 -11.83 -14.75
C PHE A 7 2.90 -10.97 -14.00
N VAL A 8 1.88 -10.50 -14.73
CA VAL A 8 0.69 -9.91 -14.12
C VAL A 8 -0.12 -11.08 -13.55
N LEU A 9 -0.13 -11.22 -12.22
CA LEU A 9 -0.89 -12.25 -11.53
C LEU A 9 -2.39 -11.91 -11.56
N LEU A 10 -3.05 -12.20 -12.69
CA LEU A 10 -4.51 -12.25 -12.74
C LEU A 10 -4.99 -13.52 -12.02
N ALA A 11 -5.87 -13.35 -11.04
CA ALA A 11 -6.86 -14.32 -10.56
C ALA A 11 -6.56 -15.29 -9.38
N SER A 12 -5.76 -14.94 -8.35
CA SER A 12 -5.72 -15.77 -7.11
C SER A 12 -6.14 -15.10 -5.80
N LEU A 13 -6.34 -13.78 -5.75
CA LEU A 13 -6.71 -13.11 -4.49
C LEU A 13 -8.12 -13.45 -3.97
N ALA A 14 -8.96 -14.08 -4.79
CA ALA A 14 -10.31 -14.50 -4.39
C ALA A 14 -10.40 -15.96 -3.91
N SER A 15 -9.37 -16.81 -4.06
CA SER A 15 -9.48 -18.24 -3.72
C SER A 15 -8.18 -18.96 -3.30
N ALA A 16 -7.00 -18.34 -3.31
CA ALA A 16 -5.80 -18.98 -2.80
C ALA A 16 -5.32 -18.27 -1.54
N ALA A 17 -5.64 -18.89 -0.41
CA ALA A 17 -5.04 -18.64 0.89
C ALA A 17 -3.56 -19.11 0.91
N ASP A 18 -2.78 -18.76 -0.11
CA ASP A 18 -1.34 -18.87 -0.07
C ASP A 18 -0.81 -17.48 0.22
N SER A 19 -0.22 -17.33 1.40
CA SER A 19 0.52 -16.13 1.77
C SER A 19 1.40 -15.71 0.61
N LEU A 20 1.14 -14.52 0.08
CA LEU A 20 1.96 -13.85 -0.91
C LEU A 20 3.38 -13.67 -0.33
N PHE A 21 4.25 -14.65 -0.53
CA PHE A 21 5.67 -14.56 -0.22
C PHE A 21 6.37 -13.90 -1.40
N GLY A 22 6.85 -12.68 -1.20
CA GLY A 22 7.51 -11.92 -2.26
C GLY A 22 7.67 -10.46 -1.89
N ASN A 23 8.44 -9.75 -2.72
CA ASN A 23 8.56 -8.30 -2.67
C ASN A 23 7.52 -7.70 -3.61
N PHE A 24 6.67 -6.82 -3.10
CA PHE A 24 5.60 -6.20 -3.87
C PHE A 24 5.88 -4.73 -4.09
N ALA A 25 5.73 -4.26 -5.33
CA ALA A 25 5.55 -2.85 -5.59
C ALA A 25 4.06 -2.53 -5.58
N VAL A 26 3.69 -1.42 -4.96
CA VAL A 26 2.34 -0.85 -5.06
C VAL A 26 2.45 0.43 -5.85
N ASN A 27 1.70 0.57 -6.93
CA ASN A 27 1.75 1.78 -7.77
C ASN A 27 0.42 2.48 -7.77
N ASP A 28 0.46 3.81 -7.75
CA ASP A 28 -0.73 4.58 -8.06
C ASP A 28 -0.98 4.60 -9.57
N VAL A 29 -2.24 4.53 -9.97
CA VAL A 29 -2.60 4.46 -11.39
C VAL A 29 -2.65 5.83 -12.08
N VAL A 30 -2.58 6.93 -11.32
CA VAL A 30 -2.75 8.29 -11.87
C VAL A 30 -1.43 8.82 -12.38
N PHE A 31 -0.37 8.64 -11.60
CA PHE A 31 0.97 9.14 -11.85
C PHE A 31 1.96 8.00 -12.17
N GLY A 32 1.59 6.75 -11.91
CA GLY A 32 2.45 5.59 -12.18
C GLY A 32 3.66 5.53 -11.23
N LEU A 33 3.54 6.10 -10.03
CA LEU A 33 4.62 6.20 -9.06
C LEU A 33 4.52 5.06 -8.04
N ASN A 34 5.66 4.71 -7.46
CA ASN A 34 5.74 3.63 -6.48
C ASN A 34 5.50 4.15 -5.07
N LEU A 35 4.74 3.39 -4.29
CA LEU A 35 4.64 3.55 -2.85
C LEU A 35 6.02 3.33 -2.22
N THR A 36 6.50 4.31 -1.47
CA THR A 36 7.79 4.31 -0.78
C THR A 36 7.66 5.04 0.55
N PHE A 37 8.72 5.06 1.35
CA PHE A 37 8.82 5.89 2.55
C PHE A 37 9.62 7.15 2.19
N GLY A 38 9.23 8.29 2.74
CA GLY A 38 9.79 9.58 2.41
C GLY A 38 8.80 10.71 2.69
N GLY A 39 8.98 11.83 2.00
CA GLY A 39 8.30 13.08 2.30
C GLY A 39 9.19 14.07 3.06
N SER A 40 8.60 15.18 3.49
CA SER A 40 9.21 16.14 4.42
C SER A 40 9.41 15.57 5.82
N HIS A 41 8.70 14.48 6.14
CA HIS A 41 8.90 13.68 7.35
C HIS A 41 9.59 12.37 7.01
N HIS A 42 10.63 12.01 7.76
CA HIS A 42 11.42 10.79 7.53
C HIS A 42 10.63 9.47 7.68
N ASP A 43 9.45 9.51 8.30
CA ASP A 43 8.54 8.40 8.50
C ASP A 43 7.30 8.46 7.61
N GLY A 44 7.19 9.42 6.69
CA GLY A 44 6.05 9.54 5.79
C GLY A 44 5.98 8.39 4.77
N VAL A 45 4.77 8.12 4.29
CA VAL A 45 4.55 7.17 3.18
C VAL A 45 4.03 7.94 1.97
N VAL A 46 4.79 7.86 0.88
CA VAL A 46 4.63 8.70 -0.31
C VAL A 46 4.67 7.88 -1.60
N PHE A 47 4.37 8.53 -2.73
CA PHE A 47 4.46 7.98 -4.07
C PHE A 47 5.54 8.72 -4.87
N ARG A 48 6.58 8.00 -5.29
CA ARG A 48 7.73 8.56 -6.04
C ARG A 48 8.24 7.63 -7.13
N GLY A 49 8.94 8.21 -8.10
CA GLY A 49 9.56 7.49 -9.23
C GLY A 49 11.07 7.35 -9.06
N GLY A 50 11.65 6.32 -9.67
CA GLY A 50 13.11 6.17 -9.80
C GLY A 50 13.87 5.74 -8.54
N GLU A 51 13.20 5.56 -7.40
CA GLU A 51 13.82 5.02 -6.18
C GLU A 51 13.97 3.49 -6.27
N SER A 52 14.93 2.90 -5.54
CA SER A 52 15.16 1.45 -5.49
C SER A 52 14.51 0.76 -4.28
N ASN A 53 13.84 1.53 -3.39
CA ASN A 53 13.40 1.07 -2.08
C ASN A 53 11.86 1.05 -1.93
N TYR A 54 11.16 0.67 -3.00
CA TYR A 54 9.70 0.62 -3.10
C TYR A 54 9.09 -0.76 -2.83
N TYR A 55 9.89 -1.73 -2.41
CA TYR A 55 9.42 -3.08 -2.15
C TYR A 55 8.79 -3.19 -0.76
N TRP A 56 7.60 -3.77 -0.73
CA TRP A 56 6.83 -4.05 0.47
C TRP A 56 6.53 -5.53 0.59
N LEU A 57 6.48 -6.02 1.81
CA LEU A 57 5.94 -7.32 2.18
C LEU A 57 4.46 -7.14 2.52
N ILE A 58 3.61 -7.94 1.87
CA ILE A 58 2.16 -7.98 2.13
C ILE A 58 1.87 -9.25 2.92
N LYS A 59 1.33 -9.11 4.14
CA LYS A 59 1.09 -10.25 5.04
C LYS A 59 -0.37 -10.34 5.41
N ALA A 60 -1.00 -11.48 5.11
CA ALA A 60 -2.36 -11.77 5.49
C ALA A 60 -2.50 -11.86 7.02
N VAL A 61 -3.57 -11.26 7.55
CA VAL A 61 -3.91 -11.28 8.98
C VAL A 61 -5.02 -12.30 9.27
N ALA A 62 -5.92 -12.52 8.31
CA ALA A 62 -7.06 -13.44 8.43
C ALA A 62 -7.12 -14.41 7.24
N GLN A 63 -6.04 -15.19 7.06
CA GLN A 63 -5.82 -16.08 5.92
C GLN A 63 -7.02 -17.03 5.69
N GLY A 64 -7.55 -17.02 4.47
CA GLY A 64 -8.68 -17.88 4.07
C GLY A 64 -10.07 -17.43 4.57
N ILE A 65 -10.16 -16.37 5.36
CA ILE A 65 -11.44 -15.86 5.91
C ILE A 65 -11.75 -14.47 5.34
N LYS A 66 -10.76 -13.57 5.36
CA LYS A 66 -10.88 -12.19 4.86
C LYS A 66 -9.62 -11.78 4.12
N SER A 67 -9.77 -10.91 3.14
CA SER A 67 -8.65 -10.31 2.39
C SER A 67 -7.95 -9.20 3.18
N TRP A 68 -7.71 -9.42 4.47
CA TRP A 68 -7.13 -8.47 5.40
C TRP A 68 -5.62 -8.64 5.48
N HIS A 69 -4.90 -7.55 5.31
CA HIS A 69 -3.44 -7.58 5.22
C HIS A 69 -2.81 -6.41 5.97
N THR A 70 -1.61 -6.66 6.50
CA THR A 70 -0.66 -5.60 6.84
C THR A 70 0.35 -5.44 5.70
N ILE A 71 0.87 -4.23 5.57
CA ILE A 71 1.89 -3.90 4.58
C ILE A 71 3.10 -3.36 5.33
N ARG A 72 4.26 -3.99 5.13
CA ARG A 72 5.46 -3.73 5.91
C ARG A 72 6.73 -3.87 5.08
N LYS A 73 7.83 -3.33 5.56
CA LYS A 73 9.17 -3.54 5.00
C LYS A 73 10.16 -3.83 6.12
N TYR A 74 11.24 -4.54 5.83
CA TYR A 74 12.35 -4.65 6.79
C TYR A 74 13.21 -3.39 6.71
N SER A 75 13.75 -2.96 7.84
CA SER A 75 14.69 -1.84 7.94
C SER A 75 15.83 -2.25 8.87
N ASP A 76 17.04 -2.31 8.30
CA ASP A 76 18.27 -2.61 9.05
C ASP A 76 18.57 -1.53 10.10
N VAL A 77 18.16 -0.28 9.84
CA VAL A 77 18.40 0.87 10.74
C VAL A 77 17.70 0.69 12.08
N VAL A 78 16.47 0.18 12.07
CA VAL A 78 15.69 -0.07 13.31
C VAL A 78 15.76 -1.52 13.77
N GLY A 79 16.46 -2.39 13.04
CA GLY A 79 16.57 -3.81 13.34
C GLY A 79 15.23 -4.56 13.33
N GLY A 80 14.31 -4.19 12.43
CA GLY A 80 12.94 -4.71 12.48
C GLY A 80 12.07 -4.32 11.29
N HIS A 81 10.77 -4.60 11.42
CA HIS A 81 9.79 -4.22 10.39
C HIS A 81 9.19 -2.84 10.64
N LEU A 82 9.10 -2.05 9.57
CA LEU A 82 8.32 -0.84 9.51
C LEU A 82 7.00 -1.14 8.81
N TYR A 83 5.88 -0.87 9.49
CA TYR A 83 4.54 -1.07 8.97
C TYR A 83 3.93 0.25 8.52
N ILE A 84 3.12 0.22 7.47
CA ILE A 84 2.24 1.34 7.14
C ILE A 84 1.19 1.48 8.23
N HIS A 85 1.00 2.70 8.72
CA HIS A 85 0.13 3.00 9.84
C HIS A 85 -0.52 4.37 9.71
N PHE A 86 -1.77 4.46 10.20
CA PHE A 86 -2.48 5.71 10.41
C PHE A 86 -2.75 5.84 11.91
N ASN A 87 -2.05 6.77 12.60
CA ASN A 87 -2.20 6.98 14.05
C ASN A 87 -3.66 7.13 14.49
N GLU A 88 -4.43 7.89 13.70
CA GLU A 88 -5.87 8.02 13.85
C GLU A 88 -6.52 7.77 12.48
N PRO A 89 -7.24 6.66 12.28
CA PRO A 89 -7.83 6.32 10.98
C PRO A 89 -9.08 7.17 10.73
N LYS A 90 -8.88 8.42 10.30
CA LYS A 90 -9.91 9.39 9.94
C LYS A 90 -9.69 9.96 8.54
N ALA A 91 -10.70 10.61 7.96
CA ALA A 91 -10.56 11.28 6.66
C ALA A 91 -9.45 12.34 6.73
N GLY A 92 -8.59 12.38 5.71
CA GLY A 92 -7.40 13.24 5.65
C GLY A 92 -6.19 12.71 6.43
N ALA A 93 -6.28 11.58 7.14
CA ALA A 93 -5.14 11.02 7.85
C ALA A 93 -4.03 10.65 6.86
N VAL A 94 -2.81 11.11 7.13
CA VAL A 94 -1.61 10.82 6.34
C VAL A 94 -0.93 9.58 6.88
N ALA A 95 -0.56 8.67 5.99
CA ALA A 95 0.13 7.44 6.34
C ALA A 95 1.57 7.73 6.80
N ARG A 96 1.98 7.01 7.84
CA ARG A 96 3.34 6.99 8.36
C ARG A 96 3.82 5.56 8.55
N THR A 97 5.11 5.40 8.78
CA THR A 97 5.69 4.12 9.19
C THR A 97 5.76 4.01 10.71
N THR A 98 5.53 2.81 11.25
CA THR A 98 5.70 2.50 12.68
C THR A 98 6.45 1.18 12.87
N THR A 99 7.19 1.06 13.97
CA THR A 99 7.78 -0.22 14.43
C THR A 99 6.80 -1.04 15.27
N GLY A 100 5.67 -0.45 15.68
CA GLY A 100 4.61 -1.10 16.43
C GLY A 100 3.62 -1.85 15.54
N THR A 101 2.36 -1.90 15.96
CA THR A 101 1.29 -2.55 15.19
C THR A 101 0.95 -1.72 13.95
N GLY A 102 1.11 -2.34 12.78
CA GLY A 102 0.68 -1.77 11.51
C GLY A 102 -0.84 -1.65 11.40
N SER A 103 -1.28 -0.70 10.58
CA SER A 103 -2.69 -0.66 10.19
C SER A 103 -3.04 -1.86 9.31
N ILE A 104 -4.28 -2.32 9.42
CA ILE A 104 -4.79 -3.44 8.65
C ILE A 104 -5.71 -2.92 7.54
N PHE A 105 -5.60 -3.53 6.37
CA PHE A 105 -6.33 -3.13 5.18
C PHE A 105 -7.04 -4.30 4.53
N GLU A 106 -8.29 -4.10 4.13
CA GLU A 106 -8.99 -5.00 3.24
C GLU A 106 -8.63 -4.68 1.79
N PHE A 107 -8.16 -5.70 1.07
CA PHE A 107 -7.78 -5.60 -0.34
C PHE A 107 -9.00 -5.89 -1.20
N GLU A 108 -9.47 -4.88 -1.92
CA GLU A 108 -10.64 -4.97 -2.78
C GLU A 108 -10.23 -4.95 -4.25
N TYR A 109 -10.56 -6.00 -4.99
CA TYR A 109 -10.36 -6.01 -6.44
C TYR A 109 -11.40 -5.12 -7.12
N VAL A 110 -10.97 -4.24 -8.04
CA VAL A 110 -11.85 -3.30 -8.75
C VAL A 110 -11.84 -3.47 -10.27
N GLY A 111 -11.29 -4.58 -10.78
CA GLY A 111 -11.17 -4.84 -12.23
C GLY A 111 -9.80 -4.46 -12.78
N GLU A 112 -9.49 -4.92 -14.00
CA GLU A 112 -8.29 -4.53 -14.76
C GLU A 112 -6.95 -4.71 -14.01
N ALA A 113 -6.85 -5.74 -13.16
CA ALA A 113 -5.69 -5.97 -12.29
C ALA A 113 -5.41 -4.83 -11.27
N LEU A 114 -6.44 -4.04 -10.92
CA LEU A 114 -6.38 -2.95 -9.95
C LEU A 114 -7.07 -3.28 -8.63
N PHE A 115 -6.58 -2.64 -7.58
CA PHE A 115 -7.02 -2.81 -6.20
C PHE A 115 -7.36 -1.47 -5.55
N ARG A 116 -8.24 -1.53 -4.54
CA ARG A 116 -8.40 -0.48 -3.52
C ARG A 116 -8.09 -1.09 -2.16
N PHE A 117 -7.65 -0.25 -1.23
CA PHE A 117 -7.32 -0.69 0.13
C PHE A 117 -8.22 0.05 1.11
N ALA A 118 -9.17 -0.66 1.73
CA ALA A 118 -10.04 -0.10 2.75
C ALA A 118 -9.39 -0.27 4.13
N SER A 119 -9.36 0.78 4.93
CA SER A 119 -8.91 0.68 6.32
C SER A 119 -9.98 -0.02 7.15
N ILE A 120 -9.61 -1.11 7.82
CA ILE A 120 -10.51 -1.81 8.74
C ILE A 120 -10.37 -1.33 10.19
N ASP A 121 -9.31 -0.56 10.48
CA ASP A 121 -9.09 0.08 11.78
C ASP A 121 -9.98 1.33 11.95
N SER A 122 -10.53 1.85 10.84
CA SER A 122 -11.48 2.95 10.90
C SER A 122 -12.74 2.50 11.64
N PRO A 123 -13.28 3.32 12.57
CA PRO A 123 -14.62 3.07 13.12
C PRO A 123 -15.61 2.90 11.96
N ALA A 124 -16.63 2.06 12.16
CA ALA A 124 -17.66 1.75 11.18
C ALA A 124 -18.34 3.04 10.69
N THR A 125 -17.76 3.65 9.67
CA THR A 125 -18.12 4.94 9.12
C THR A 125 -18.70 4.67 7.73
N ASN A 126 -19.83 5.31 7.46
CA ASN A 126 -20.38 5.39 6.12
C ASN A 126 -20.21 6.85 5.66
N PRO A 127 -19.33 7.13 4.69
CA PRO A 127 -18.59 6.20 3.84
C PRO A 127 -17.33 5.59 4.47
N LYS A 128 -16.97 4.38 4.04
CA LYS A 128 -15.72 3.72 4.41
C LYS A 128 -14.49 4.54 4.01
N LEU A 129 -13.40 4.43 4.76
CA LEU A 129 -12.15 5.10 4.43
C LEU A 129 -11.22 4.18 3.63
N VAL A 130 -10.70 4.70 2.52
CA VAL A 130 -9.80 4.00 1.61
C VAL A 130 -8.54 4.80 1.36
N TRP A 131 -7.47 4.08 1.02
CA TRP A 131 -6.23 4.66 0.53
C TRP A 131 -6.50 5.61 -0.65
N THR A 132 -5.90 6.78 -0.57
CA THR A 132 -6.02 7.83 -1.59
C THR A 132 -4.70 8.57 -1.73
N VAL A 133 -4.24 8.72 -2.97
CA VAL A 133 -3.11 9.59 -3.29
C VAL A 133 -3.54 11.04 -3.20
N ALA A 134 -2.82 11.84 -2.43
CA ALA A 134 -3.09 13.28 -2.27
C ALA A 134 -1.77 14.08 -2.26
N ASN A 135 -1.81 15.29 -2.80
CA ASN A 135 -0.74 16.26 -2.59
C ASN A 135 -0.75 16.71 -1.13
N ASN A 136 0.43 16.94 -0.57
CA ASN A 136 0.53 17.79 0.61
C ASN A 136 0.74 19.24 0.18
N ASP A 137 -0.34 20.02 0.16
CA ASP A 137 -0.32 21.44 -0.24
C ASP A 137 0.55 22.33 0.68
N SER A 138 1.09 21.78 1.78
CA SER A 138 1.94 22.50 2.72
C SER A 138 3.46 22.40 2.44
N ASP A 139 3.89 21.57 1.49
CA ASP A 139 5.32 21.40 1.15
C ASP A 139 5.74 22.23 -0.07
N SER A 140 6.94 22.82 0.01
CA SER A 140 7.56 23.58 -1.09
C SER A 140 7.87 22.75 -2.35
N HIS A 141 7.86 21.43 -2.20
CA HIS A 141 7.93 20.43 -3.27
C HIS A 141 6.76 19.47 -3.02
N PRO A 142 5.72 19.42 -3.88
CA PRO A 142 4.52 18.65 -3.57
C PRO A 142 4.81 17.15 -3.72
N ASP A 143 5.24 16.53 -2.62
CA ASP A 143 5.23 15.08 -2.50
C ASP A 143 3.77 14.58 -2.52
N LEU A 144 3.58 13.42 -3.15
CA LEU A 144 2.30 12.72 -3.20
C LEU A 144 2.23 11.75 -2.03
N TYR A 145 1.40 12.05 -1.04
CA TYR A 145 1.27 11.24 0.16
C TYR A 145 0.15 10.21 0.03
N LEU A 146 0.32 9.10 0.74
CA LEU A 146 -0.76 8.18 1.00
C LEU A 146 -1.64 8.72 2.12
N THR A 147 -2.94 8.86 1.86
CA THR A 147 -3.93 9.33 2.84
C THR A 147 -5.14 8.40 2.92
N LEU A 148 -5.93 8.54 3.98
CA LEU A 148 -7.28 7.98 4.06
C LEU A 148 -8.31 9.02 3.62
N GLN A 149 -9.19 8.65 2.70
CA GLN A 149 -10.35 9.47 2.31
C GLN A 149 -11.60 8.61 2.23
N PRO A 150 -12.80 9.21 2.35
CA PRO A 150 -14.04 8.57 1.96
C PRO A 150 -13.94 7.85 0.61
N ASP A 151 -14.47 6.63 0.52
CA ASP A 151 -14.57 5.95 -0.75
C ASP A 151 -15.48 6.75 -1.70
N ARG A 152 -14.90 7.16 -2.82
CA ARG A 152 -15.58 7.87 -3.91
C ARG A 152 -15.36 7.16 -5.25
N ASN A 153 -14.83 5.93 -5.22
CA ASN A 153 -14.41 5.17 -6.40
C ASN A 153 -13.53 5.98 -7.36
N SER A 154 -12.66 6.83 -6.80
CA SER A 154 -11.81 7.73 -7.58
C SER A 154 -10.60 7.00 -8.15
N ARG A 155 -10.03 7.47 -9.28
CA ARG A 155 -8.77 6.92 -9.82
C ARG A 155 -7.59 7.08 -8.84
N TYR A 156 -7.60 8.12 -8.01
CA TYR A 156 -6.61 8.33 -6.95
C TYR A 156 -6.70 7.29 -5.82
N GLN A 157 -7.73 6.43 -5.84
CA GLN A 157 -7.97 5.36 -4.85
C GLN A 157 -7.63 3.98 -5.41
N ARG A 158 -7.12 3.90 -6.64
CA ARG A 158 -6.83 2.65 -7.34
C ARG A 158 -5.33 2.45 -7.47
N PHE A 159 -4.92 1.21 -7.29
CA PHE A 159 -3.51 0.85 -7.25
C PHE A 159 -3.28 -0.46 -7.96
N SER A 160 -2.14 -0.59 -8.65
CA SER A 160 -1.65 -1.87 -9.11
C SER A 160 -0.69 -2.47 -8.08
N ILE A 161 -0.70 -3.80 -7.97
CA ILE A 161 0.23 -4.56 -7.13
C ILE A 161 1.05 -5.46 -8.04
N ILE A 162 2.37 -5.28 -8.03
CA ILE A 162 3.30 -6.04 -8.87
C ILE A 162 4.17 -6.90 -7.95
N ASN A 163 4.17 -8.21 -8.19
CA ASN A 163 5.05 -9.14 -7.49
C ASN A 163 6.43 -9.18 -8.16
N TYR A 164 7.47 -8.97 -7.38
CA TYR A 164 8.86 -9.21 -7.72
C TYR A 164 9.34 -10.42 -6.92
N PRO A 165 9.13 -11.64 -7.45
CA PRO A 165 9.59 -12.84 -6.77
C PRO A 165 11.11 -12.78 -6.64
N ILE A 166 11.60 -13.04 -5.44
CA ILE A 166 13.02 -13.23 -5.21
C ILE A 166 13.34 -14.64 -5.72
N SER A 167 14.15 -14.75 -6.78
CA SER A 167 14.68 -16.05 -7.17
C SER A 167 15.49 -16.61 -5.99
N PRO A 168 15.26 -17.87 -5.59
CA PRO A 168 16.04 -18.52 -4.54
C PRO A 168 17.52 -18.64 -4.90
#